data_AF-A0A7Y8LWR8-F1
#
_entry.id   AF-A0A7Y8LWR8-F1
#
_cell.length_a   1.000
_cell.length_b   1.000
_cell.length_c   1.000
_cell.angle_alpha   90.00
_cell.angle_beta   90.00
_cell.angle_gamma   90.00
#
_symmetry.space_group_name_H-M   'P 1'
#
loop_
_entity.id
_entity.type
_entity.pdbx_description
1 polymer ?
#
loop_
_entity_poly.entity_id
_entity_poly.type
_entity_poly.pdbx_seq_one_letter_code
_entity_poly.pdbx_strand_id
1 'polypeptide(L)'
;MEFHADIGPQYEGEVIRKENLYMEFGGPKVATKFELATVKSPDEIENEKVEIIGPDINELTPYNPETDKGGTYPIAILIDVAGADLDKDAEAIIERKIHMYLNFIQGWYHMNQRQDMWVRLSTDAYKKGFTSLKELGEIFNFLFTSEMPIIEKIQTTIITDPKKVEELLPEALKRYEARDERARQLKDEDVDQFYGCVLCQSFAPTHCSIISPNRIANCGAINWFDGRAAAKIDPEGPIFAIDKGELVNAARGEYEGVNKVVAEKSLGTYDKVYLYSAFEHPHTSCGCFQAIVFYIPEVDAFGIVNREYKGETVIGITFSRMAGETSGGKQIEGRLGTGLEQLRSSKFIQADGGLARIVWMPKEIKERFKEILEEKGLYDKIATEDDAKNPDELTAFLEKVGHPWLKGEVELPT
;
A
#
# COMPACT_ATOMS: atom_id res chain seq x y z
N MET A 1 -3.28 -31.23 -6.51
CA MET A 1 -3.25 -30.41 -7.74
C MET A 1 -1.79 -30.29 -8.13
N GLU A 2 -1.43 -30.42 -9.41
CA GLU A 2 -0.06 -30.21 -9.89
C GLU A 2 -0.07 -28.87 -10.63
N PHE A 3 0.69 -27.89 -10.14
CA PHE A 3 0.79 -26.54 -10.69
C PHE A 3 2.08 -26.38 -11.49
N HIS A 4 2.10 -25.52 -12.50
CA HIS A 4 3.25 -25.25 -13.36
C HIS A 4 4.28 -24.31 -12.73
N ALA A 5 3.95 -23.71 -11.59
CA ALA A 5 4.85 -22.87 -10.81
C ALA A 5 5.13 -23.47 -9.44
N ASP A 6 6.37 -23.29 -8.98
CA ASP A 6 6.70 -23.52 -7.58
C ASP A 6 6.01 -22.46 -6.72
N ILE A 7 5.51 -22.86 -5.55
CA ILE A 7 4.79 -21.99 -4.62
C ILE A 7 5.50 -21.99 -3.28
N GLY A 8 5.81 -20.81 -2.74
CA GLY A 8 6.37 -20.68 -1.40
C GLY A 8 6.93 -19.29 -1.09
N PRO A 9 7.19 -19.00 0.20
CA PRO A 9 7.63 -17.69 0.67
C PRO A 9 9.00 -17.26 0.11
N GLN A 10 9.82 -18.20 -0.36
CA GLN A 10 11.11 -17.90 -0.99
C GLN A 10 10.99 -17.08 -2.28
N TYR A 11 9.80 -17.05 -2.91
CA TYR A 11 9.56 -16.30 -4.14
C TYR A 11 9.00 -14.89 -3.89
N GLU A 12 8.63 -14.55 -2.65
CA GLU A 12 7.90 -13.31 -2.34
C GLU A 12 8.62 -12.03 -2.80
N GLY A 13 9.96 -12.05 -2.75
CA GLY A 13 10.81 -10.94 -3.15
C GLY A 13 11.18 -10.89 -4.64
N GLU A 14 10.63 -11.78 -5.48
CA GLU A 14 10.93 -11.79 -6.91
C GLU A 14 10.49 -10.49 -7.60
N VAL A 15 11.34 -9.95 -8.48
CA VAL A 15 11.03 -8.74 -9.24
C VAL A 15 11.07 -9.04 -10.73
N ILE A 16 9.95 -8.78 -11.42
CA ILE A 16 9.84 -8.95 -12.87
C ILE A 16 10.18 -7.64 -13.57
N ARG A 17 11.38 -7.57 -14.15
CA ARG A 17 11.83 -6.45 -14.99
C ARG A 17 11.35 -6.62 -16.43
N LYS A 18 11.46 -5.55 -17.24
CA LYS A 18 10.97 -5.54 -18.64
C LYS A 18 11.59 -6.65 -19.49
N GLU A 19 12.85 -7.02 -19.22
CA GLU A 19 13.58 -8.04 -19.97
C GLU A 19 12.99 -9.46 -19.77
N ASN A 20 12.28 -9.70 -18.67
CA ASN A 20 11.60 -10.97 -18.39
C ASN A 20 10.07 -10.81 -18.34
N LEU A 21 9.52 -9.66 -18.74
CA LEU A 21 8.07 -9.42 -18.68
C LEU A 21 7.36 -10.13 -19.83
N TYR A 22 6.43 -11.02 -19.52
CA TYR A 22 5.52 -11.59 -20.51
C TYR A 22 4.28 -10.72 -20.71
N MET A 23 3.63 -10.32 -19.61
CA MET A 23 2.54 -9.35 -19.59
C MET A 23 2.37 -8.75 -18.19
N GLU A 24 1.68 -7.63 -18.12
CA GLU A 24 1.30 -6.93 -16.90
C GLU A 24 -0.20 -6.64 -16.88
N PHE A 25 -0.78 -6.74 -15.68
CA PHE A 25 -2.17 -6.38 -15.43
C PHE A 25 -2.23 -5.25 -14.42
N GLY A 26 -3.09 -4.26 -14.68
CA GLY A 26 -3.17 -3.09 -13.83
C GLY A 26 -1.94 -2.19 -13.93
N GLY A 27 -1.49 -1.66 -12.79
CA GLY A 27 -0.39 -0.69 -12.75
C GLY A 27 -0.71 0.68 -13.39
N PRO A 28 0.30 1.52 -13.61
CA PRO A 28 0.11 2.94 -13.94
C PRO A 28 -0.40 3.21 -15.36
N LYS A 29 -0.38 2.20 -16.24
CA LYS A 29 -0.86 2.32 -17.64
C LYS A 29 -2.34 1.96 -17.79
N VAL A 30 -2.96 1.44 -16.72
CA VAL A 30 -4.31 0.90 -16.73
C VAL A 30 -5.16 1.70 -15.76
N ALA A 31 -6.17 2.37 -16.29
CA ALA A 31 -7.08 3.20 -15.50
C ALA A 31 -8.03 2.38 -14.63
N THR A 32 -8.51 1.23 -15.13
CA THR A 32 -9.50 0.39 -14.45
C THR A 32 -8.88 -0.94 -14.03
N LYS A 33 -8.74 -1.12 -12.73
CA LYS A 33 -8.15 -2.30 -12.09
C LYS A 33 -8.58 -2.33 -10.63
N PHE A 34 -8.75 -3.51 -10.03
CA PHE A 34 -8.95 -3.64 -8.59
C PHE A 34 -8.82 -5.08 -8.09
N GLU A 35 -8.69 -5.24 -6.77
CA GLU A 35 -8.76 -6.54 -6.09
C GLU A 35 -9.67 -6.41 -4.88
N LEU A 36 -10.60 -7.34 -4.68
CA LEU A 36 -11.62 -7.23 -3.65
C LEU A 36 -11.89 -8.59 -3.02
N ALA A 37 -11.76 -8.66 -1.69
CA ALA A 37 -12.31 -9.77 -0.93
C ALA A 37 -13.67 -9.40 -0.35
N THR A 38 -14.61 -10.36 -0.36
CA THR A 38 -15.96 -10.20 0.20
C THR A 38 -16.34 -11.42 1.03
N VAL A 39 -16.85 -11.20 2.24
CA VAL A 39 -17.51 -12.24 3.01
C VAL A 39 -18.96 -12.36 2.53
N LYS A 40 -19.36 -13.56 2.12
CA LYS A 40 -20.69 -13.89 1.60
C LYS A 40 -21.40 -14.90 2.49
N SER A 41 -22.70 -15.06 2.27
CA SER A 41 -23.44 -16.20 2.83
C SER A 41 -23.01 -17.49 2.13
N PRO A 42 -22.97 -18.65 2.84
CA PRO A 42 -22.58 -19.93 2.23
C PRO A 42 -23.41 -20.36 1.01
N ASP A 43 -24.64 -19.87 0.88
CA ASP A 43 -25.55 -20.17 -0.24
C ASP A 43 -25.27 -19.31 -1.49
N GLU A 44 -24.48 -18.25 -1.36
CA GLU A 44 -24.07 -17.37 -2.46
C GLU A 44 -22.76 -17.82 -3.13
N ILE A 45 -22.08 -18.83 -2.57
CA ILE A 45 -20.78 -19.32 -3.02
C ILE A 45 -20.85 -20.78 -3.46
N GLU A 46 -20.34 -21.04 -4.67
CA GLU A 46 -19.97 -22.37 -5.12
C GLU A 46 -18.53 -22.67 -4.70
N ASN A 47 -18.35 -23.64 -3.79
CA ASN A 47 -17.04 -23.89 -3.18
C ASN A 47 -15.99 -24.31 -4.22
N GLU A 48 -14.79 -23.76 -4.09
CA GLU A 48 -13.61 -23.94 -4.94
C GLU A 48 -13.83 -23.58 -6.42
N LYS A 49 -14.93 -22.88 -6.74
CA LYS A 49 -15.17 -22.42 -8.11
C LYS A 49 -14.14 -21.38 -8.51
N VAL A 50 -13.67 -21.49 -9.76
CA VAL A 50 -12.85 -20.50 -10.44
C VAL A 50 -13.55 -20.06 -11.71
N GLU A 51 -13.78 -18.75 -11.85
CA GLU A 51 -14.45 -18.15 -13.01
C GLU A 51 -13.56 -17.11 -13.68
N ILE A 52 -13.41 -17.20 -15.00
CA ILE A 52 -12.67 -16.24 -15.82
C ILE A 52 -13.65 -15.49 -16.71
N ILE A 53 -13.68 -14.16 -16.61
CA ILE A 53 -14.55 -13.29 -17.41
C ILE A 53 -13.68 -12.39 -18.30
N GLY A 54 -13.60 -12.74 -19.58
CA GLY A 54 -12.76 -12.05 -20.56
C GLY A 54 -11.66 -12.95 -21.11
N PRO A 55 -10.73 -12.40 -21.90
CA PRO A 55 -9.63 -13.15 -22.51
C PRO A 55 -8.63 -13.67 -21.47
N ASP A 56 -8.24 -14.93 -21.62
CA ASP A 56 -7.23 -15.57 -20.78
C ASP A 56 -5.79 -15.30 -21.27
N ILE A 57 -4.75 -15.65 -20.50
CA ILE A 57 -3.32 -15.38 -20.80
C ILE A 57 -2.92 -15.84 -22.21
N ASN A 58 -3.40 -16.99 -22.67
CA ASN A 58 -3.09 -17.54 -24.00
C ASN A 58 -3.83 -16.85 -25.16
N GLU A 59 -4.85 -16.04 -24.87
CA GLU A 59 -5.60 -15.24 -25.85
C GLU A 59 -5.11 -13.78 -25.92
N LEU A 60 -4.35 -13.35 -24.91
CA LEU A 60 -3.79 -12.01 -24.81
C LEU A 60 -2.47 -11.88 -25.60
N THR A 61 -2.24 -10.70 -26.15
CA THR A 61 -1.00 -10.38 -26.86
C THR A 61 0.10 -10.05 -25.84
N PRO A 62 1.24 -10.78 -25.83
CA PRO A 62 2.29 -10.52 -24.86
C PRO A 62 3.00 -9.18 -25.10
N TYR A 63 3.74 -8.75 -24.09
CA TYR A 63 4.64 -7.61 -24.14
C TYR A 63 5.74 -7.84 -25.17
N ASN A 64 6.00 -6.84 -26.00
CA ASN A 64 7.11 -6.85 -26.95
C ASN A 64 8.25 -5.95 -26.45
N PRO A 65 9.40 -6.52 -26.02
CA PRO A 65 10.52 -5.75 -25.49
C PRO A 65 11.24 -4.88 -26.55
N GLU A 66 11.18 -5.25 -27.83
CA GLU A 66 11.82 -4.47 -28.91
C GLU A 66 11.07 -3.17 -29.22
N THR A 67 9.75 -3.16 -29.01
CA THR A 67 8.88 -2.01 -29.32
C THR A 67 8.34 -1.29 -28.09
N ASP A 68 8.57 -1.84 -26.89
CA ASP A 68 7.99 -1.40 -25.61
C ASP A 68 6.46 -1.25 -25.64
N LYS A 69 5.78 -2.16 -26.36
CA LYS A 69 4.33 -2.13 -26.61
C LYS A 69 3.66 -3.48 -26.35
N GLY A 70 2.35 -3.45 -26.13
CA GLY A 70 1.53 -4.64 -25.88
C GLY A 70 1.66 -5.17 -24.45
N GLY A 71 0.94 -6.24 -24.14
CA GLY A 71 1.07 -6.95 -22.86
C GLY A 71 0.57 -6.19 -21.63
N THR A 72 -0.30 -5.20 -21.76
CA THR A 72 -0.84 -4.43 -20.62
C THR A 72 -2.36 -4.50 -20.63
N TYR A 73 -2.98 -5.02 -19.56
CA TYR A 73 -4.41 -5.33 -19.51
C TYR A 73 -5.09 -4.89 -18.20
N PRO A 74 -6.40 -4.55 -18.23
CA PRO A 74 -7.19 -4.41 -17.01
C PRO A 74 -7.38 -5.76 -16.32
N ILE A 75 -7.54 -5.72 -15.00
CA ILE A 75 -7.86 -6.90 -14.20
C ILE A 75 -8.72 -6.53 -13.01
N ALA A 76 -9.68 -7.40 -12.69
CA ALA A 76 -10.27 -7.48 -11.37
C ALA A 76 -10.03 -8.87 -10.77
N ILE A 77 -9.55 -8.93 -9.53
CA ILE A 77 -9.43 -10.18 -8.76
C ILE A 77 -10.46 -10.14 -7.65
N LEU A 78 -11.45 -11.03 -7.69
CA LEU A 78 -12.51 -11.12 -6.69
C LEU A 78 -12.35 -12.44 -5.91
N ILE A 79 -12.26 -12.32 -4.60
CA ILE A 79 -12.15 -13.46 -3.67
C ILE A 79 -13.38 -13.43 -2.76
N ASP A 80 -14.37 -14.26 -3.09
CA ASP A 80 -15.57 -14.44 -2.27
C ASP A 80 -15.32 -15.59 -1.29
N VAL A 81 -15.55 -15.36 0.01
CA VAL A 81 -15.36 -16.37 1.06
C VAL A 81 -16.60 -16.51 1.95
N ALA A 82 -16.78 -17.69 2.53
CA ALA A 82 -17.77 -17.92 3.58
C ALA A 82 -17.20 -18.87 4.65
N GLY A 83 -17.65 -18.68 5.89
CA GLY A 83 -17.30 -19.49 7.05
C GLY A 83 -18.02 -18.98 8.29
N ALA A 84 -18.28 -19.85 9.26
CA ALA A 84 -19.10 -19.50 10.42
C ALA A 84 -18.46 -18.41 11.30
N ASP A 85 -17.12 -18.35 11.34
CA ASP A 85 -16.34 -17.41 12.14
C ASP A 85 -15.86 -16.18 11.34
N LEU A 86 -16.28 -16.04 10.08
CA LEU A 86 -15.94 -14.89 9.23
C LEU A 86 -16.96 -13.75 9.38
N ASP A 87 -16.45 -12.55 9.64
CA ASP A 87 -17.22 -11.32 9.59
C ASP A 87 -16.60 -10.31 8.61
N LYS A 88 -17.29 -9.19 8.36
CA LYS A 88 -16.83 -8.17 7.39
C LYS A 88 -15.50 -7.52 7.76
N ASP A 89 -15.07 -7.56 9.03
CA ASP A 89 -13.77 -7.02 9.43
C ASP A 89 -12.62 -7.90 8.91
N ALA A 90 -12.88 -9.16 8.52
CA ALA A 90 -11.89 -10.04 7.91
C ALA A 90 -11.58 -9.70 6.43
N GLU A 91 -12.47 -8.99 5.73
CA GLU A 91 -12.37 -8.78 4.29
C GLU A 91 -11.04 -8.10 3.89
N ALA A 92 -10.63 -7.03 4.58
CA ALA A 92 -9.40 -6.32 4.27
C ALA A 92 -8.14 -7.19 4.50
N ILE A 93 -8.19 -8.11 5.46
CA ILE A 93 -7.08 -9.04 5.73
C ILE A 93 -6.98 -10.10 4.65
N ILE A 94 -8.11 -10.66 4.21
CA ILE A 94 -8.16 -11.60 3.09
C ILE A 94 -7.68 -10.91 1.80
N GLU A 95 -8.13 -9.67 1.55
CA GLU A 95 -7.67 -8.86 0.43
C GLU A 95 -6.15 -8.64 0.47
N ARG A 96 -5.58 -8.35 1.66
CA ARG A 96 -4.13 -8.19 1.79
C ARG A 96 -3.36 -9.49 1.48
N LYS A 97 -3.93 -10.66 1.74
CA LYS A 97 -3.31 -11.95 1.42
C LYS A 97 -3.20 -12.18 -0.09
N ILE A 98 -4.00 -11.53 -0.94
CA ILE A 98 -3.85 -11.59 -2.41
C ILE A 98 -2.42 -11.18 -2.80
N HIS A 99 -1.90 -10.11 -2.19
CA HIS A 99 -0.52 -9.68 -2.44
C HIS A 99 0.51 -10.73 -2.06
N MET A 100 0.37 -11.35 -0.89
CA MET A 100 1.34 -12.33 -0.42
C MET A 100 1.26 -13.60 -1.25
N TYR A 101 0.06 -14.13 -1.47
CA TYR A 101 -0.15 -15.37 -2.20
C TYR A 101 0.22 -15.27 -3.66
N LEU A 102 -0.02 -14.13 -4.33
CA LEU A 102 0.44 -13.95 -5.71
C LEU A 102 1.97 -13.90 -5.78
N ASN A 103 2.63 -13.23 -4.83
CA ASN A 103 4.10 -13.17 -4.77
C ASN A 103 4.75 -14.49 -4.31
N PHE A 104 4.00 -15.41 -3.69
CA PHE A 104 4.50 -16.76 -3.38
C PHE A 104 4.61 -17.65 -4.62
N ILE A 105 3.99 -17.27 -5.74
CA ILE A 105 4.00 -18.04 -6.97
C ILE A 105 5.22 -17.61 -7.79
N GLN A 106 6.14 -18.54 -8.04
CA GLN A 106 7.34 -18.25 -8.81
C GLN A 106 7.00 -17.66 -10.19
N GLY A 107 7.66 -16.57 -10.55
CA GLY A 107 7.49 -15.89 -11.83
C GLY A 107 6.21 -15.07 -11.95
N TRP A 108 5.52 -14.83 -10.84
CA TRP A 108 4.48 -13.83 -10.68
C TRP A 108 4.95 -12.71 -9.75
N TYR A 109 4.38 -11.53 -9.90
CA TYR A 109 4.67 -10.37 -9.05
C TYR A 109 3.40 -9.56 -8.82
N HIS A 110 3.16 -9.16 -7.57
CA HIS A 110 2.09 -8.26 -7.17
C HIS A 110 2.61 -7.09 -6.35
N MET A 111 2.12 -5.88 -6.62
CA MET A 111 2.36 -4.71 -5.81
C MET A 111 1.13 -3.82 -5.63
N ASN A 112 1.22 -2.95 -4.62
CA ASN A 112 0.15 -2.09 -4.13
C ASN A 112 -1.03 -2.91 -3.55
N GLN A 113 -2.24 -2.39 -3.71
CA GLN A 113 -3.47 -2.84 -3.04
C GLN A 113 -4.70 -2.25 -3.73
N ARG A 114 -5.87 -2.88 -3.57
CA ARG A 114 -7.18 -2.37 -4.02
C ARG A 114 -7.14 -1.93 -5.49
N GLN A 115 -7.63 -0.74 -5.82
CA GLN A 115 -7.64 -0.17 -7.18
C GLN A 115 -6.28 0.32 -7.70
N ASP A 116 -5.26 0.34 -6.83
CA ASP A 116 -3.91 0.77 -7.19
C ASP A 116 -3.00 -0.44 -7.54
N MET A 117 -3.56 -1.65 -7.54
CA MET A 117 -2.85 -2.92 -7.69
C MET A 117 -2.08 -3.05 -9.03
N TRP A 118 -1.02 -3.85 -9.02
CA TRP A 118 -0.20 -4.12 -10.20
C TRP A 118 0.34 -5.53 -10.19
N VAL A 119 0.01 -6.30 -11.23
CA VAL A 119 0.44 -7.68 -11.40
C VAL A 119 1.35 -7.82 -12.62
N ARG A 120 2.36 -8.67 -12.53
CA ARG A 120 3.21 -9.06 -13.66
C ARG A 120 3.34 -10.57 -13.72
N LEU A 121 3.41 -11.09 -14.94
CA LEU A 121 3.73 -12.48 -15.26
C LEU A 121 5.06 -12.51 -16.03
N SER A 122 5.96 -13.39 -15.63
CA SER A 122 7.27 -13.55 -16.26
C SER A 122 7.20 -14.42 -17.52
N THR A 123 8.15 -14.20 -18.43
CA THR A 123 8.32 -15.05 -19.62
C THR A 123 8.71 -16.47 -19.24
N ASP A 124 9.46 -16.64 -18.14
CA ASP A 124 9.86 -17.95 -17.66
C ASP A 124 8.67 -18.76 -17.11
N ALA A 125 7.78 -18.15 -16.32
CA ALA A 125 6.56 -18.81 -15.85
C ALA A 125 5.65 -19.24 -17.02
N TYR A 126 5.48 -18.38 -18.02
CA TYR A 126 4.72 -18.74 -19.22
C TYR A 126 5.34 -19.94 -19.96
N LYS A 127 6.67 -19.95 -20.15
CA LYS A 127 7.40 -21.08 -20.78
C LYS A 127 7.29 -22.39 -20.00
N LYS A 128 7.10 -22.33 -18.68
CA LYS A 128 6.86 -23.52 -17.83
C LYS A 128 5.45 -24.08 -17.96
N GLY A 129 4.53 -23.38 -18.64
CA GLY A 129 3.16 -23.84 -18.87
C GLY A 129 2.10 -23.04 -18.14
N PHE A 130 2.46 -21.99 -17.40
CA PHE A 130 1.49 -21.10 -16.74
C PHE A 130 0.81 -20.19 -17.78
N THR A 131 -0.15 -20.74 -18.52
CA THR A 131 -0.80 -20.07 -19.66
C THR A 131 -2.27 -19.74 -19.42
N SER A 132 -2.78 -19.88 -18.19
CA SER A 132 -4.18 -19.59 -17.86
C SER A 132 -4.33 -18.97 -16.47
N LEU A 133 -5.18 -17.94 -16.34
CA LEU A 133 -5.61 -17.32 -15.10
C LEU A 133 -6.45 -18.27 -14.27
N LYS A 134 -7.03 -19.32 -14.87
CA LYS A 134 -7.73 -20.35 -14.12
C LYS A 134 -6.81 -21.04 -13.12
N GLU A 135 -5.57 -21.35 -13.54
CA GLU A 135 -4.56 -21.90 -12.64
C GLU A 135 -4.23 -20.93 -11.49
N LEU A 136 -4.14 -19.63 -11.75
CA LEU A 136 -3.97 -18.61 -10.71
C LEU A 136 -5.14 -18.62 -9.70
N GLY A 137 -6.38 -18.73 -10.17
CA GLY A 137 -7.55 -18.83 -9.31
C GLY A 137 -7.59 -20.13 -8.49
N GLU A 138 -7.15 -21.25 -9.06
CA GLU A 138 -7.02 -22.53 -8.37
C GLU A 138 -5.96 -22.47 -7.27
N ILE A 139 -4.82 -21.81 -7.55
CA ILE A 139 -3.77 -21.55 -6.56
C ILE A 139 -4.28 -20.64 -5.44
N PHE A 140 -5.04 -19.59 -5.76
CA PHE A 140 -5.65 -18.75 -4.72
C PHE A 140 -6.57 -19.58 -3.83
N ASN A 141 -7.51 -20.35 -4.40
CA ASN A 141 -8.41 -21.21 -3.63
C ASN A 141 -7.61 -22.14 -2.69
N PHE A 142 -6.55 -22.77 -3.20
CA PHE A 142 -5.67 -23.63 -2.42
C PHE A 142 -4.94 -22.89 -1.28
N LEU A 143 -4.29 -21.76 -1.57
CA LEU A 143 -3.51 -21.01 -0.57
C LEU A 143 -4.40 -20.40 0.51
N PHE A 144 -5.54 -19.80 0.13
CA PHE A 144 -6.47 -19.22 1.10
C PHE A 144 -7.03 -20.27 2.06
N THR A 145 -7.50 -21.40 1.54
CA THR A 145 -8.09 -22.47 2.39
C THR A 145 -7.03 -23.20 3.23
N SER A 146 -5.79 -23.30 2.74
CA SER A 146 -4.69 -23.92 3.49
C SER A 146 -4.20 -23.05 4.64
N GLU A 147 -4.06 -21.74 4.40
CA GLU A 147 -3.46 -20.80 5.35
C GLU A 147 -4.49 -20.12 6.27
N MET A 148 -5.77 -20.13 5.91
CA MET A 148 -6.85 -19.54 6.69
C MET A 148 -7.98 -20.55 6.91
N PRO A 149 -7.84 -21.47 7.88
CA PRO A 149 -8.82 -22.54 8.14
C PRO A 149 -10.24 -22.06 8.48
N ILE A 150 -10.41 -20.77 8.79
CA ILE A 150 -11.71 -20.13 9.01
C ILE A 150 -12.52 -19.95 7.71
N ILE A 151 -11.90 -20.12 6.54
CA ILE A 151 -12.57 -20.11 5.23
C ILE A 151 -13.10 -21.51 4.95
N GLU A 152 -14.42 -21.69 5.06
CA GLU A 152 -15.10 -22.97 4.80
C GLU A 152 -15.50 -23.13 3.33
N LYS A 153 -15.84 -22.02 2.65
CA LYS A 153 -16.06 -21.97 1.21
C LYS A 153 -15.33 -20.80 0.58
N ILE A 154 -14.82 -21.00 -0.62
CA ILE A 154 -14.17 -19.96 -1.42
C ILE A 154 -14.60 -20.02 -2.88
N GLN A 155 -14.69 -18.87 -3.52
CA GLN A 155 -14.81 -18.74 -4.97
C GLN A 155 -13.90 -17.62 -5.44
N THR A 156 -13.15 -17.88 -6.51
CA THR A 156 -12.28 -16.88 -7.15
C THR A 156 -12.82 -16.51 -8.52
N THR A 157 -13.01 -15.22 -8.76
CA THR A 157 -13.39 -14.69 -10.09
C THR A 157 -12.32 -13.72 -10.57
N ILE A 158 -11.74 -13.99 -11.74
CA ILE A 158 -10.74 -13.13 -12.38
C ILE A 158 -11.32 -12.55 -13.66
N ILE A 159 -11.31 -11.23 -13.77
CA ILE A 159 -11.98 -10.50 -14.85
C ILE A 159 -10.92 -9.73 -15.64
N THR A 160 -10.78 -10.01 -16.92
CA THR A 160 -9.91 -9.30 -17.87
C THR A 160 -10.71 -8.57 -18.96
N ASP A 161 -12.04 -8.76 -19.01
CA ASP A 161 -12.92 -7.97 -19.88
C ASP A 161 -12.91 -6.49 -19.43
N PRO A 162 -12.44 -5.56 -20.29
CA PRO A 162 -12.30 -4.15 -19.90
C PRO A 162 -13.61 -3.48 -19.46
N LYS A 163 -14.72 -3.82 -20.10
CA LYS A 163 -16.03 -3.23 -19.79
C LYS A 163 -16.53 -3.72 -18.45
N LYS A 164 -16.33 -5.00 -18.14
CA LYS A 164 -16.77 -5.57 -16.86
C LYS A 164 -15.94 -5.06 -15.70
N VAL A 165 -14.63 -4.88 -15.88
CA VAL A 165 -13.77 -4.24 -14.86
C VAL A 165 -14.23 -2.80 -14.60
N GLU A 166 -14.48 -2.02 -15.66
CA GLU A 166 -14.99 -0.64 -15.54
C GLU A 166 -16.36 -0.57 -14.87
N GLU A 167 -17.27 -1.48 -15.19
CA GLU A 167 -18.61 -1.57 -14.60
C GLU A 167 -18.58 -1.81 -13.08
N LEU A 168 -17.68 -2.69 -12.62
CA LEU A 168 -17.63 -3.12 -11.21
C LEU A 168 -16.76 -2.22 -10.32
N LEU A 169 -15.82 -1.48 -10.89
CA LEU A 169 -14.90 -0.62 -10.13
C LEU A 169 -15.62 0.36 -9.19
N PRO A 170 -16.72 1.05 -9.57
CA PRO A 170 -17.43 1.96 -8.65
C PRO A 170 -17.94 1.28 -7.37
N GLU A 171 -18.36 0.02 -7.44
CA GLU A 171 -18.79 -0.72 -6.24
C GLU A 171 -17.60 -1.04 -5.33
N ALA A 172 -16.48 -1.47 -5.91
CA ALA A 172 -15.25 -1.72 -5.16
C ALA A 172 -14.76 -0.45 -4.44
N LEU A 173 -14.72 0.69 -5.15
CA LEU A 173 -14.35 1.98 -4.58
C LEU A 173 -15.26 2.39 -3.41
N LYS A 174 -16.57 2.17 -3.53
CA LYS A 174 -17.52 2.44 -2.45
C LYS A 174 -17.24 1.61 -1.19
N ARG A 175 -16.83 0.35 -1.37
CA ARG A 175 -16.48 -0.53 -0.24
C ARG A 175 -15.18 -0.09 0.43
N TYR A 176 -14.18 0.29 -0.36
CA TYR A 176 -12.92 0.81 0.17
C TYR A 176 -13.15 2.10 0.97
N GLU A 177 -13.94 3.04 0.43
CA GLU A 177 -14.25 4.28 1.14
C GLU A 177 -15.01 4.01 2.44
N ALA A 178 -15.97 3.09 2.46
CA ALA A 178 -16.66 2.72 3.71
C ALA A 178 -15.72 2.16 4.78
N ARG A 179 -14.69 1.40 4.38
CA ARG A 179 -13.65 0.90 5.31
C ARG A 179 -12.78 2.06 5.82
N ASP A 180 -12.39 2.96 4.94
CA ASP A 180 -11.53 4.10 5.29
C ASP A 180 -12.27 5.14 6.14
N GLU A 181 -13.54 5.46 5.84
CA GLU A 181 -14.40 6.35 6.64
C GLU A 181 -14.54 5.85 8.07
N ARG A 182 -14.77 4.54 8.26
CA ARG A 182 -14.84 3.92 9.58
C ARG A 182 -13.52 4.10 10.33
N ALA A 183 -12.38 3.90 9.66
CA ALA A 183 -11.06 4.06 10.27
C ALA A 183 -10.78 5.52 10.69
N ARG A 184 -11.21 6.50 9.89
CA ARG A 184 -11.01 7.94 10.18
C ARG A 184 -11.69 8.43 11.47
N GLN A 185 -12.73 7.73 11.94
CA GLN A 185 -13.46 8.14 13.15
C GLN A 185 -12.74 7.78 14.45
N LEU A 186 -11.75 6.88 14.40
CA LEU A 186 -11.03 6.40 15.57
C LEU A 186 -9.72 7.17 15.75
N LYS A 187 -9.37 7.52 16.98
CA LYS A 187 -8.13 8.21 17.32
C LYS A 187 -7.25 7.35 18.23
N ASP A 188 -5.96 7.67 18.24
CA ASP A 188 -4.98 6.99 19.08
C ASP A 188 -5.27 7.13 20.58
N GLU A 189 -5.97 8.19 20.98
CA GLU A 189 -6.46 8.42 22.34
C GLU A 189 -7.62 7.49 22.72
N ASP A 190 -8.37 6.98 21.74
CA ASP A 190 -9.57 6.16 21.97
C ASP A 190 -9.25 4.67 22.20
N VAL A 191 -7.97 4.28 22.08
CA VAL A 191 -7.54 2.87 22.11
C VAL A 191 -6.34 2.67 23.04
N ASP A 192 -6.30 1.52 23.71
CA ASP A 192 -5.16 1.13 24.57
C ASP A 192 -4.13 0.26 23.83
N GLN A 193 -4.48 -0.18 22.61
CA GLN A 193 -3.66 -1.07 21.80
C GLN A 193 -3.43 -0.50 20.42
N PHE A 194 -2.21 -0.70 19.92
CA PHE A 194 -1.85 -0.56 18.51
C PHE A 194 -1.58 -1.93 17.92
N TYR A 195 -1.20 -1.97 16.64
CA TYR A 195 -0.85 -3.20 15.96
C TYR A 195 0.51 -3.09 15.29
N GLY A 196 1.27 -4.17 15.36
CA GLY A 196 2.52 -4.35 14.64
C GLY A 196 2.30 -5.23 13.42
N CYS A 197 3.10 -5.03 12.37
CA CYS A 197 3.13 -5.91 11.22
C CYS A 197 4.57 -6.15 10.76
N VAL A 198 4.93 -7.43 10.64
CA VAL A 198 6.24 -7.91 10.17
C VAL A 198 6.16 -8.72 8.87
N LEU A 199 5.01 -8.68 8.17
CA LEU A 199 4.82 -9.36 6.87
C LEU A 199 5.97 -9.08 5.89
N CYS A 200 6.47 -7.85 5.89
CA CYS A 200 7.47 -7.40 4.94
C CYS A 200 8.93 -7.71 5.36
N GLN A 201 9.16 -8.46 6.43
CA GLN A 201 10.51 -8.83 6.87
C GLN A 201 11.21 -9.82 5.92
N SER A 202 10.48 -10.47 5.02
CA SER A 202 11.05 -11.29 3.94
C SER A 202 12.00 -10.50 3.03
N PHE A 203 11.77 -9.19 2.85
CA PHE A 203 12.63 -8.32 2.03
C PHE A 203 13.23 -7.13 2.80
N ALA A 204 12.69 -6.76 3.96
CA ALA A 204 13.24 -5.75 4.85
C ALA A 204 13.33 -6.30 6.29
N PRO A 205 14.36 -7.12 6.61
CA PRO A 205 14.38 -7.94 7.83
C PRO A 205 14.25 -7.19 9.15
N THR A 206 14.66 -5.92 9.18
CA THR A 206 14.61 -5.08 10.37
C THR A 206 13.37 -4.19 10.43
N HIS A 207 12.51 -4.21 9.40
CA HIS A 207 11.30 -3.40 9.37
C HIS A 207 10.22 -3.96 10.30
N CYS A 208 9.56 -3.07 11.03
CA CYS A 208 8.31 -3.35 11.73
C CYS A 208 7.35 -2.18 11.46
N SER A 209 6.18 -2.46 10.87
CA SER A 209 5.13 -1.45 10.68
C SER A 209 4.33 -1.30 11.96
N ILE A 210 4.22 -0.07 12.47
CA ILE A 210 3.36 0.28 13.59
C ILE A 210 2.11 0.95 13.05
N ILE A 211 0.97 0.40 13.43
CA ILE A 211 -0.35 0.73 12.92
C ILE A 211 -1.19 1.23 14.08
N SER A 212 -1.67 2.46 13.97
CA SER A 212 -2.55 3.10 14.95
C SER A 212 -3.77 3.69 14.25
N PRO A 213 -4.83 4.10 14.98
CA PRO A 213 -5.99 4.72 14.35
C PRO A 213 -5.65 5.92 13.46
N ASN A 214 -4.71 6.77 13.89
CA ASN A 214 -4.21 7.90 13.11
C ASN A 214 -2.99 7.56 12.25
N ARG A 215 -2.55 6.30 12.19
CA ARG A 215 -1.45 5.85 11.34
C ARG A 215 -1.74 4.49 10.67
N ILE A 216 -2.28 4.53 9.45
CA ILE A 216 -2.34 3.35 8.56
C ILE A 216 -0.93 2.83 8.22
N ALA A 217 -0.80 1.52 7.99
CA ALA A 217 0.44 0.91 7.52
C ALA A 217 0.97 1.57 6.24
N ASN A 218 2.28 1.54 6.04
CA ASN A 218 2.93 2.19 4.89
C ASN A 218 2.39 1.69 3.54
N CYS A 219 1.91 0.43 3.46
CA CYS A 219 1.29 -0.14 2.25
C CYS A 219 -0.07 0.46 1.89
N GLY A 220 -0.73 1.17 2.80
CA GLY A 220 -2.08 1.71 2.64
C GLY A 220 -3.21 0.68 2.75
N ALA A 221 -2.89 -0.59 3.03
CA ALA A 221 -3.84 -1.70 2.98
C ALA A 221 -4.25 -2.26 4.36
N ILE A 222 -3.65 -1.77 5.45
CA ILE A 222 -3.91 -2.27 6.81
C ILE A 222 -4.07 -1.07 7.75
N ASN A 223 -5.31 -0.79 8.12
CA ASN A 223 -5.66 0.17 9.16
C ASN A 223 -5.73 -0.52 10.54
N TRP A 224 -6.10 0.23 11.57
CA TRP A 224 -6.19 -0.29 12.94
C TRP A 224 -7.23 -1.42 13.12
N PHE A 225 -8.40 -1.31 12.48
CA PHE A 225 -9.43 -2.35 12.53
C PHE A 225 -8.97 -3.63 11.85
N ASP A 226 -8.25 -3.49 10.73
CA ASP A 226 -7.66 -4.62 10.02
C ASP A 226 -6.60 -5.31 10.90
N GLY A 227 -5.74 -4.51 11.56
CA GLY A 227 -4.75 -5.03 12.52
C GLY A 227 -5.40 -5.84 13.65
N ARG A 228 -6.50 -5.32 14.21
CA ARG A 228 -7.31 -6.01 15.22
C ARG A 228 -7.91 -7.31 14.70
N ALA A 229 -8.49 -7.29 13.51
CA ALA A 229 -9.07 -8.47 12.89
C ALA A 229 -8.00 -9.54 12.64
N ALA A 230 -6.85 -9.15 12.10
CA ALA A 230 -5.74 -10.06 11.82
C ALA A 230 -5.22 -10.73 13.09
N ALA A 231 -4.92 -9.96 14.14
CA ALA A 231 -4.42 -10.50 15.41
C ALA A 231 -5.43 -11.40 16.13
N LYS A 232 -6.74 -11.22 15.85
CA LYS A 232 -7.79 -12.10 16.35
C LYS A 232 -7.89 -13.39 15.55
N ILE A 233 -7.79 -13.30 14.22
CA ILE A 233 -7.89 -14.43 13.28
C ILE A 233 -6.68 -15.36 13.41
N ASP A 234 -5.48 -14.78 13.49
CA ASP A 234 -4.22 -15.50 13.54
C ASP A 234 -3.29 -14.88 14.62
N PRO A 235 -3.44 -15.28 15.89
CA PRO A 235 -2.70 -14.68 17.01
C PRO A 235 -1.18 -14.88 16.95
N GLU A 236 -0.71 -15.95 16.30
CA GLU A 236 0.72 -16.25 16.08
C GLU A 236 1.21 -15.68 14.73
N GLY A 237 0.33 -14.96 14.03
CA GLY A 237 0.57 -14.42 12.73
C GLY A 237 1.53 -13.21 12.71
N PRO A 238 1.84 -12.71 11.51
CA PRO A 238 2.76 -11.60 11.32
C PRO A 238 2.17 -10.24 11.67
N ILE A 239 0.88 -10.17 12.02
CA ILE A 239 0.19 -8.97 12.50
C ILE A 239 -0.26 -9.25 13.93
N PHE A 240 0.19 -8.43 14.87
CA PHE A 240 0.05 -8.71 16.30
C PHE A 240 -0.31 -7.46 17.09
N ALA A 241 -0.96 -7.65 18.23
CA ALA A 241 -1.31 -6.55 19.13
C ALA A 241 -0.08 -6.00 19.85
N ILE A 242 -0.08 -4.69 20.07
CA ILE A 242 0.93 -3.95 20.83
C ILE A 242 0.20 -3.21 21.94
N ASP A 243 0.51 -3.53 23.19
CA ASP A 243 0.09 -2.68 24.31
C ASP A 243 0.82 -1.35 24.20
N LYS A 244 0.05 -0.25 24.12
CA LYS A 244 0.59 1.09 23.84
C LYS A 244 1.64 1.52 24.86
N GLY A 245 1.42 1.20 26.14
CA GLY A 245 2.28 1.63 27.24
C GLY A 245 2.19 3.13 27.49
N GLU A 246 3.17 3.68 28.23
CA GLU A 246 3.21 5.10 28.54
C GLU A 246 3.48 5.96 27.29
N LEU A 247 2.75 7.08 27.18
CA LEU A 247 3.00 8.09 26.16
C LEU A 247 4.20 8.94 26.60
N VAL A 248 5.30 8.84 25.85
CA VAL A 248 6.56 9.55 26.12
C VAL A 248 6.56 10.93 25.48
N ASN A 249 6.04 11.03 24.24
CA ASN A 249 5.98 12.30 23.51
C ASN A 249 4.73 12.35 22.62
N ALA A 250 3.78 13.24 22.98
CA ALA A 250 2.51 13.40 22.27
C ALA A 250 2.68 13.92 20.83
N ALA A 251 3.52 14.94 20.63
CA ALA A 251 3.76 15.53 19.33
C ALA A 251 4.33 14.52 18.34
N ARG A 252 5.36 13.77 18.75
CA ARG A 252 6.07 12.78 17.92
C ARG A 252 5.38 11.43 17.85
N GLY A 253 4.45 11.15 18.76
CA GLY A 253 3.80 9.83 18.91
C GLY A 253 4.78 8.77 19.39
N GLU A 254 5.58 9.09 20.41
CA GLU A 254 6.49 8.13 21.04
C GLU A 254 5.79 7.43 22.21
N TYR A 255 5.82 6.10 22.20
CA TYR A 255 5.19 5.26 23.21
C TYR A 255 6.16 4.17 23.68
N GLU A 256 6.24 3.93 25.00
CA GLU A 256 7.18 2.94 25.54
C GLU A 256 6.90 1.52 25.05
N GLY A 257 5.63 1.13 24.93
CA GLY A 257 5.25 -0.20 24.46
C GLY A 257 5.65 -0.43 23.01
N VAL A 258 5.47 0.60 22.18
CA VAL A 258 5.92 0.59 20.79
C VAL A 258 7.45 0.49 20.69
N ASN A 259 8.19 1.28 21.48
CA ASN A 259 9.65 1.25 21.52
C ASN A 259 10.19 -0.16 21.86
N LYS A 260 9.61 -0.83 22.86
CA LYS A 260 9.97 -2.21 23.23
C LYS A 260 9.76 -3.19 22.07
N VAL A 261 8.60 -3.10 21.41
CA VAL A 261 8.27 -3.96 20.28
C VAL A 261 9.21 -3.75 19.10
N VAL A 262 9.49 -2.49 18.72
CA VAL A 262 10.38 -2.25 17.58
C VAL A 262 11.82 -2.67 17.89
N ALA A 263 12.28 -2.56 19.14
CA ALA A 263 13.58 -3.09 19.54
C ALA A 263 13.67 -4.61 19.34
N GLU A 264 12.65 -5.35 19.76
CA GLU A 264 12.58 -6.80 19.58
C GLU A 264 12.46 -7.18 18.09
N LYS A 265 11.45 -6.64 17.40
CA LYS A 265 11.10 -7.04 16.03
C LYS A 265 12.10 -6.55 15.00
N SER A 266 12.89 -5.51 15.29
CA SER A 266 13.98 -5.06 14.42
C SER A 266 15.31 -5.77 14.70
N LEU A 267 15.33 -6.80 15.56
CA LEU A 267 16.54 -7.51 15.97
C LEU A 267 17.57 -6.58 16.65
N GLY A 268 17.09 -5.59 17.39
CA GLY A 268 17.93 -4.59 18.07
C GLY A 268 18.55 -3.53 17.15
N THR A 269 18.08 -3.42 15.90
CA THR A 269 18.61 -2.44 14.93
C THR A 269 18.24 -1.00 15.30
N TYR A 270 17.04 -0.80 15.84
CA TYR A 270 16.58 0.47 16.41
C TYR A 270 15.61 0.19 17.55
N ASP A 271 15.58 1.06 18.55
CA ASP A 271 14.81 0.89 19.79
C ASP A 271 13.76 1.97 20.00
N LYS A 272 13.64 2.90 19.04
CA LYS A 272 12.74 4.04 19.11
C LYS A 272 12.11 4.36 17.77
N VAL A 273 10.84 4.75 17.79
CA VAL A 273 10.14 5.25 16.60
C VAL A 273 9.22 6.41 16.94
N TYR A 274 9.23 7.43 16.08
CA TYR A 274 8.29 8.54 16.08
C TYR A 274 7.23 8.27 15.01
N LEU A 275 6.00 8.03 15.46
CA LEU A 275 4.89 7.74 14.57
C LEU A 275 4.49 8.95 13.72
N TYR A 276 4.80 10.16 14.18
CA TYR A 276 4.35 11.42 13.58
C TYR A 276 5.49 12.41 13.30
N SER A 277 6.68 11.90 13.02
CA SER A 277 7.80 12.67 12.51
C SER A 277 8.57 11.89 11.45
N ALA A 278 9.14 12.61 10.49
CA ALA A 278 10.11 12.14 9.51
C ALA A 278 11.56 12.41 9.95
N PHE A 279 11.80 13.03 11.11
CA PHE A 279 13.12 13.37 11.63
C PHE A 279 13.49 12.57 12.89
N GLU A 280 14.80 12.49 13.17
CA GLU A 280 15.43 11.79 14.30
C GLU A 280 15.19 10.26 14.34
N HIS A 281 13.95 9.85 14.59
CA HIS A 281 13.55 8.44 14.70
C HIS A 281 12.37 8.11 13.78
N PRO A 282 12.46 8.40 12.47
CA PRO A 282 11.35 8.14 11.55
C PRO A 282 10.99 6.67 11.53
N HIS A 283 9.72 6.41 11.23
CA HIS A 283 9.26 5.06 10.99
C HIS A 283 10.00 4.42 9.80
N THR A 284 10.54 3.22 9.97
CA THR A 284 11.26 2.52 8.90
C THR A 284 10.34 2.18 7.74
N SER A 285 10.90 1.95 6.54
CA SER A 285 10.12 1.57 5.37
C SER A 285 10.56 0.23 4.82
N CYS A 286 9.60 -0.63 4.48
CA CYS A 286 9.88 -1.89 3.80
C CYS A 286 10.17 -1.66 2.31
N GLY A 287 9.14 -1.53 1.47
CA GLY A 287 9.26 -1.49 0.02
C GLY A 287 7.93 -1.44 -0.73
N CYS A 288 6.83 -1.78 -0.05
CA CYS A 288 5.46 -1.74 -0.58
C CYS A 288 4.69 -0.45 -0.28
N PHE A 289 5.37 0.61 0.18
CA PHE A 289 4.73 1.90 0.41
C PHE A 289 4.11 2.49 -0.87
N GLN A 290 2.97 3.17 -0.73
CA GLN A 290 2.28 3.82 -1.86
C GLN A 290 2.99 5.10 -2.30
N ALA A 291 3.52 5.85 -1.34
CA ALA A 291 4.22 7.11 -1.55
C ALA A 291 5.43 7.27 -0.64
N ILE A 292 6.27 8.25 -0.95
CA ILE A 292 7.41 8.67 -0.12
C ILE A 292 7.25 10.16 0.18
N VAL A 293 7.27 10.51 1.47
CA VAL A 293 7.49 11.88 1.93
C VAL A 293 9.00 12.12 1.93
N PHE A 294 9.42 13.24 1.35
CA PHE A 294 10.83 13.61 1.25
C PHE A 294 11.09 15.06 1.62
N TYR A 295 12.16 15.29 2.37
CA TYR A 295 12.58 16.62 2.77
C TYR A 295 13.26 17.38 1.62
N ILE A 296 13.01 18.68 1.55
CA ILE A 296 13.51 19.65 0.57
C ILE A 296 14.22 20.75 1.36
N PRO A 297 15.55 20.66 1.55
CA PRO A 297 16.31 21.57 2.41
C PRO A 297 16.20 23.05 2.01
N GLU A 298 16.12 23.34 0.70
CA GLU A 298 16.14 24.70 0.15
C GLU A 298 14.95 25.56 0.59
N VAL A 299 13.82 24.91 0.91
CA VAL A 299 12.58 25.57 1.37
C VAL A 299 12.15 25.10 2.76
N ASP A 300 13.03 24.37 3.45
CA ASP A 300 12.78 23.74 4.76
C ASP A 300 11.43 23.02 4.85
N ALA A 301 11.05 22.27 3.81
CA ALA A 301 9.72 21.68 3.71
C ALA A 301 9.77 20.27 3.12
N PHE A 302 8.60 19.64 2.92
CA PHE A 302 8.51 18.29 2.38
C PHE A 302 7.80 18.28 1.02
N GLY A 303 8.20 17.36 0.16
CA GLY A 303 7.39 16.89 -0.95
C GLY A 303 6.84 15.49 -0.67
N ILE A 304 5.87 15.06 -1.47
CA ILE A 304 5.41 13.67 -1.51
C ILE A 304 5.37 13.16 -2.96
N VAL A 305 5.75 11.92 -3.20
CA VAL A 305 5.70 11.29 -4.53
C VAL A 305 5.16 9.86 -4.43
N ASN A 306 4.20 9.50 -5.29
CA ASN A 306 3.61 8.16 -5.36
C ASN A 306 4.36 7.26 -6.37
N ARG A 307 4.16 5.95 -6.24
CA ARG A 307 4.79 4.92 -7.10
C ARG A 307 4.46 5.05 -8.59
N GLU A 308 3.29 5.60 -8.90
CA GLU A 308 2.80 5.70 -10.27
C GLU A 308 3.49 6.83 -11.04
N TYR A 309 3.90 7.91 -10.35
CA TYR A 309 4.61 9.03 -10.95
C TYR A 309 5.94 8.61 -11.60
N LYS A 310 6.11 8.94 -12.88
CA LYS A 310 7.28 8.56 -13.71
C LYS A 310 8.30 9.67 -13.90
N GLY A 311 7.93 10.91 -13.56
CA GLY A 311 8.82 12.05 -13.69
C GLY A 311 9.88 12.12 -12.57
N GLU A 312 10.71 13.14 -12.67
CA GLU A 312 11.55 13.56 -11.57
C GLU A 312 10.75 14.44 -10.60
N THR A 313 11.07 14.34 -9.33
CA THR A 313 10.59 15.26 -8.30
C THR A 313 11.34 16.60 -8.40
N VAL A 314 10.88 17.62 -7.68
CA VAL A 314 11.56 18.92 -7.56
C VAL A 314 13.02 18.84 -7.05
N ILE A 315 13.45 17.71 -6.48
CA ILE A 315 14.85 17.49 -6.08
C ILE A 315 15.64 16.66 -7.11
N GLY A 316 15.13 16.49 -8.33
CA GLY A 316 15.82 15.84 -9.45
C GLY A 316 15.96 14.31 -9.33
N ILE A 317 15.15 13.65 -8.51
CA ILE A 317 15.15 12.18 -8.41
C ILE A 317 13.77 11.58 -8.67
N THR A 318 13.74 10.41 -9.28
CA THR A 318 12.52 9.64 -9.54
C THR A 318 12.07 8.86 -8.29
N PHE A 319 10.81 8.44 -8.26
CA PHE A 319 10.29 7.56 -7.20
C PHE A 319 11.14 6.30 -7.04
N SER A 320 11.51 5.62 -8.14
CA SER A 320 12.27 4.35 -8.06
C SER A 320 13.65 4.51 -7.43
N ARG A 321 14.35 5.61 -7.74
CA ARG A 321 15.64 5.91 -7.09
C ARG A 321 15.45 6.19 -5.61
N MET A 322 14.48 7.06 -5.28
CA MET A 322 14.16 7.41 -3.89
C MET A 322 13.73 6.18 -3.07
N ALA A 323 12.93 5.29 -3.65
CA ALA A 323 12.51 4.06 -3.01
C ALA A 323 13.70 3.16 -2.65
N GLY A 324 14.74 3.10 -3.50
CA GLY A 324 15.97 2.37 -3.20
C GLY A 324 16.76 2.94 -2.01
N GLU A 325 16.61 4.23 -1.73
CA GLU A 325 17.26 4.92 -0.61
C GLU A 325 16.42 4.85 0.68
N THR A 326 15.09 4.83 0.57
CA THR A 326 14.15 4.85 1.71
C THR A 326 13.81 3.45 2.25
N SER A 327 13.86 2.42 1.41
CA SER A 327 13.49 1.04 1.76
C SER A 327 14.53 0.29 2.63
N GLY A 328 14.21 -0.95 2.98
CA GLY A 328 15.15 -1.88 3.61
C GLY A 328 15.17 -1.84 5.14
N GLY A 329 14.13 -1.31 5.78
CA GLY A 329 13.97 -1.38 7.24
C GLY A 329 14.92 -0.48 8.02
N LYS A 330 15.34 0.64 7.43
CA LYS A 330 16.25 1.63 8.03
C LYS A 330 15.49 2.89 8.44
N GLN A 331 15.99 3.58 9.47
CA GLN A 331 15.54 4.94 9.81
C GLN A 331 16.33 5.92 8.97
N ILE A 332 15.66 6.57 8.01
CA ILE A 332 16.26 7.54 7.10
C ILE A 332 15.61 8.89 7.35
N GLU A 333 16.32 9.80 8.00
CA GLU A 333 15.79 11.12 8.30
C GLU A 333 15.41 11.88 7.03
N GLY A 334 14.27 12.56 7.08
CA GLY A 334 13.70 13.28 5.95
C GLY A 334 13.17 12.38 4.83
N ARG A 335 13.12 11.06 4.99
CA ARG A 335 12.56 10.11 4.01
C ARG A 335 11.63 9.11 4.69
N LEU A 336 10.34 9.17 4.37
CA LEU A 336 9.33 8.34 5.01
C LEU A 336 8.41 7.71 3.97
N GLY A 337 8.46 6.38 3.84
CA GLY A 337 7.44 5.63 3.11
C GLY A 337 6.10 5.72 3.82
N THR A 338 5.02 5.94 3.07
CA THR A 338 3.70 6.22 3.62
C THR A 338 2.57 5.64 2.75
N GLY A 339 1.47 5.27 3.40
CA GLY A 339 0.19 5.02 2.72
C GLY A 339 -0.47 6.34 2.39
N LEU A 340 -1.18 6.45 1.27
CA LEU A 340 -1.75 7.71 0.80
C LEU A 340 -2.86 8.24 1.73
N GLU A 341 -3.63 7.36 2.37
CA GLU A 341 -4.67 7.77 3.35
C GLU A 341 -4.11 8.53 4.56
N GLN A 342 -2.79 8.46 4.81
CA GLN A 342 -2.14 9.30 5.83
C GLN A 342 -2.34 10.78 5.59
N LEU A 343 -2.50 11.24 4.34
CA LEU A 343 -2.74 12.66 4.04
C LEU A 343 -4.04 13.20 4.66
N ARG A 344 -4.99 12.32 5.02
CA ARG A 344 -6.21 12.67 5.76
C ARG A 344 -6.08 12.55 7.27
N SER A 345 -4.98 11.99 7.78
CA SER A 345 -4.76 11.85 9.21
C SER A 345 -4.50 13.22 9.84
N SER A 346 -5.16 13.49 10.97
CA SER A 346 -4.90 14.70 11.77
C SER A 346 -3.50 14.70 12.39
N LYS A 347 -2.84 13.55 12.50
CA LYS A 347 -1.50 13.39 13.07
C LYS A 347 -0.41 13.15 12.02
N PHE A 348 -0.75 13.26 10.73
CA PHE A 348 0.21 13.10 9.64
C PHE A 348 1.41 14.01 9.85
N ILE A 349 2.61 13.44 10.11
CA ILE A 349 3.86 14.14 10.42
C ILE A 349 3.70 15.43 11.27
N GLN A 350 2.79 15.39 12.26
CA GLN A 350 2.35 16.60 12.97
C GLN A 350 3.49 17.30 13.72
N ALA A 351 4.47 16.54 14.22
CA ALA A 351 5.64 17.11 14.89
C ALA A 351 6.49 17.97 13.95
N ASP A 352 6.34 17.76 12.64
CA ASP A 352 7.10 18.45 11.62
C ASP A 352 6.26 19.50 10.86
N GLY A 353 5.03 19.81 11.27
CA GLY A 353 4.17 20.81 10.60
C GLY A 353 3.06 20.22 9.73
N GLY A 354 2.94 18.88 9.71
CA GLY A 354 1.85 18.18 9.09
C GLY A 354 1.66 18.44 7.59
N LEU A 355 0.40 18.37 7.14
CA LEU A 355 0.09 18.61 5.73
C LEU A 355 0.48 20.03 5.28
N ALA A 356 0.52 20.99 6.21
CA ALA A 356 0.90 22.38 5.93
C ALA A 356 2.39 22.54 5.61
N ARG A 357 3.24 21.53 5.82
CA ARG A 357 4.65 21.52 5.36
C ARG A 357 4.87 20.67 4.10
N ILE A 358 3.81 20.08 3.53
CA ILE A 358 3.92 19.49 2.19
C ILE A 358 3.78 20.60 1.14
N VAL A 359 4.85 20.91 0.42
CA VAL A 359 4.92 22.02 -0.54
C VAL A 359 4.92 21.58 -2.00
N TRP A 360 5.13 20.28 -2.26
CA TRP A 360 5.12 19.72 -3.60
C TRP A 360 4.52 18.32 -3.63
N MET A 361 3.67 18.04 -4.63
CA MET A 361 3.16 16.69 -4.90
C MET A 361 2.74 16.53 -6.37
N PRO A 362 2.78 15.32 -6.94
CA PRO A 362 2.20 15.06 -8.24
C PRO A 362 0.74 15.52 -8.31
N LYS A 363 0.35 16.10 -9.45
CA LYS A 363 -1.02 16.58 -9.72
C LYS A 363 -2.07 15.52 -9.45
N GLU A 364 -1.78 14.27 -9.79
CA GLU A 364 -2.64 13.12 -9.50
C GLU A 364 -2.97 12.98 -8.01
N ILE A 365 -1.96 13.10 -7.13
CA ILE A 365 -2.17 13.08 -5.67
C ILE A 365 -2.98 14.31 -5.25
N LYS A 366 -2.63 15.48 -5.79
CA LYS A 366 -3.31 16.74 -5.47
C LYS A 366 -4.80 16.70 -5.79
N GLU A 367 -5.18 16.11 -6.92
CA GLU A 367 -6.58 15.92 -7.30
C GLU A 367 -7.26 14.85 -6.43
N ARG A 368 -6.59 13.72 -6.14
CA ARG A 368 -7.13 12.66 -5.28
C ARG A 368 -7.44 13.13 -3.86
N PHE A 369 -6.67 14.09 -3.34
CA PHE A 369 -6.80 14.65 -1.99
C PHE A 369 -7.33 16.08 -1.99
N LYS A 370 -8.00 16.51 -3.06
CA LYS A 370 -8.50 17.87 -3.22
C LYS A 370 -9.34 18.36 -2.03
N GLU A 371 -10.30 17.55 -1.59
CA GLU A 371 -11.21 17.93 -0.50
C GLU A 371 -10.48 18.33 0.78
N ILE A 372 -9.56 17.50 1.28
CA ILE A 372 -8.79 17.79 2.51
C ILE A 372 -7.80 18.94 2.31
N LEU A 373 -7.27 19.11 1.11
CA LEU A 373 -6.38 20.23 0.77
C LEU A 373 -7.15 21.55 0.71
N GLU A 374 -8.38 21.57 0.19
CA GLU A 374 -9.26 22.74 0.18
C GLU A 374 -9.73 23.07 1.60
N GLU A 375 -10.14 22.07 2.39
CA GLU A 375 -10.51 22.23 3.80
C GLU A 375 -9.42 22.93 4.62
N LYS A 376 -8.15 22.57 4.37
CA LYS A 376 -6.99 23.17 5.04
C LYS A 376 -6.46 24.45 4.38
N GLY A 377 -7.07 24.91 3.29
CA GLY A 377 -6.61 26.10 2.55
C GLY A 377 -5.25 25.92 1.86
N LEU A 378 -4.85 24.69 1.57
CA LEU A 378 -3.55 24.32 1.00
C LEU A 378 -3.60 24.01 -0.50
N TYR A 379 -4.78 23.73 -1.09
CA TYR A 379 -4.88 23.29 -2.48
C TYR A 379 -4.15 24.24 -3.46
N ASP A 380 -4.41 25.55 -3.42
CA ASP A 380 -3.71 26.51 -4.29
C ASP A 380 -2.31 26.91 -3.81
N LYS A 381 -1.82 26.33 -2.70
CA LYS A 381 -0.54 26.66 -2.08
C LYS A 381 0.54 25.60 -2.34
N ILE A 382 0.15 24.38 -2.70
CA ILE A 382 1.09 23.27 -2.97
C ILE A 382 1.40 23.22 -4.46
N ALA A 383 2.69 23.18 -4.82
CA ALA A 383 3.13 23.05 -6.20
C ALA A 383 2.95 21.62 -6.74
N THR A 384 2.81 21.51 -8.07
CA THR A 384 2.85 20.25 -8.81
C THR A 384 4.03 20.22 -9.78
N GLU A 385 4.19 19.12 -10.50
CA GLU A 385 5.12 19.00 -11.62
C GLU A 385 4.87 20.01 -12.76
N ASP A 386 3.67 20.60 -12.83
CA ASP A 386 3.32 21.66 -13.78
C ASP A 386 3.81 23.05 -13.30
N ASP A 387 3.98 23.23 -11.98
CA ASP A 387 4.29 24.53 -11.36
C ASP A 387 5.79 24.71 -11.09
N ALA A 388 6.49 23.64 -10.69
CA ALA A 388 7.90 23.66 -10.34
C ALA A 388 8.59 22.32 -10.63
N LYS A 389 9.77 22.39 -11.25
CA LYS A 389 10.61 21.24 -11.61
C LYS A 389 11.92 21.16 -10.86
N ASN A 390 12.27 22.22 -10.12
CA ASN A 390 13.50 22.33 -9.33
C ASN A 390 13.25 23.20 -8.08
N PRO A 391 14.18 23.26 -7.13
CA PRO A 391 13.99 24.01 -5.89
C PRO A 391 13.85 25.53 -6.08
N ASP A 392 14.50 26.11 -7.11
CA ASP A 392 14.42 27.55 -7.39
C ASP A 392 13.01 27.94 -7.87
N GLU A 393 12.45 27.17 -8.81
CA GLU A 393 11.07 27.34 -9.27
C GLU A 393 10.06 27.12 -8.14
N LEU A 394 10.30 26.13 -7.29
CA LEU A 394 9.46 25.84 -6.13
C LEU A 394 9.48 27.02 -5.15
N THR A 395 10.65 27.58 -4.84
CA THR A 395 10.79 28.74 -3.96
C THR A 395 9.99 29.92 -4.50
N ALA A 396 10.15 30.26 -5.78
CA ALA A 396 9.43 31.36 -6.42
C ALA A 396 7.90 31.13 -6.40
N PHE A 397 7.44 29.90 -6.60
CA PHE A 397 6.02 29.55 -6.50
C PHE A 397 5.49 29.77 -5.07
N LEU A 398 6.19 29.24 -4.06
CA LEU A 398 5.76 29.28 -2.67
C LEU A 398 5.70 30.71 -2.11
N GLU A 399 6.65 31.57 -2.52
CA GLU A 399 6.63 33.00 -2.20
C GLU A 399 5.44 33.72 -2.85
N LYS A 400 5.21 33.47 -4.15
CA LYS A 400 4.10 34.07 -4.91
C LYS A 400 2.75 33.72 -4.31
N VAL A 401 2.54 32.47 -3.91
CA VAL A 401 1.28 32.04 -3.29
C VAL A 401 1.23 32.37 -1.80
N GLY A 402 2.35 32.77 -1.20
CA GLY A 402 2.46 33.08 0.22
C GLY A 402 2.11 31.87 1.09
N HIS A 403 2.83 30.77 0.90
CA HIS A 403 2.63 29.50 1.59
C HIS A 403 2.69 29.65 3.13
N PRO A 404 1.76 29.04 3.89
CA PRO A 404 1.67 29.26 5.34
C PRO A 404 2.91 28.80 6.12
N TRP A 405 3.55 27.70 5.69
CA TRP A 405 4.82 27.25 6.29
C TRP A 405 5.92 28.30 6.18
N LEU A 406 6.09 28.89 4.98
CA LEU A 406 7.14 29.89 4.74
C LEU A 406 6.87 31.21 5.48
N LYS A 407 5.60 31.51 5.76
CA LYS A 407 5.21 32.68 6.55
C LYS A 407 5.32 32.48 8.06
N GLY A 408 5.63 31.27 8.53
CA GLY A 408 5.65 30.95 9.96
C GLY A 408 4.25 30.98 10.60
N GLU A 409 3.21 30.72 9.82
CA GLU A 409 1.80 30.71 10.28
C GLU A 409 1.38 29.34 10.85
N VAL A 410 2.27 28.34 10.78
CA VAL A 410 2.00 26.97 11.23
C VAL A 410 2.52 26.76 12.65
N GLU A 411 1.63 26.53 13.60
CA GLU A 411 1.99 26.16 14.97
C GLU A 411 2.27 24.66 15.08
N LEU A 412 3.38 24.30 15.72
CA LEU A 412 3.72 22.90 16.00
C LEU A 412 3.08 22.46 17.32
N PRO A 413 2.60 21.20 17.40
CA PRO A 413 2.13 20.64 18.67
C PRO A 413 3.27 20.59 19.69
N THR A 414 2.97 20.98 20.92
CA THR A 414 3.91 20.97 22.07
C THR A 414 4.04 19.63 22.73
#